data_AF-A0AAV8ZLA9-F1
#
_entry.id   AF-A0AAV8ZLA9-F1
#
_cell.length_a   1.000
_cell.length_b   1.000
_cell.length_c   1.000
_cell.angle_alpha   90.00
_cell.angle_beta   90.00
_cell.angle_gamma   90.00
#
_symmetry.space_group_name_H-M   'P 1'
#
loop_
_entity.id
_entity.type
_entity.pdbx_description
1 polymer ?
#
loop_
_entity_poly.entity_id
_entity_poly.type
_entity_poly.pdbx_seq_one_letter_code
_entity_poly.pdbx_strand_id
1 'polypeptide(L)'
;MLGITEWFILAISVSLITLVKLIDKNPPPIFGIYQRANGLYWLKVAFMYLVLSLRKVKSAKKEEKSFYSDIERPQKLSLHEKAIDAVYLTGGNKYGDYLAVGTARRKNLLVDGFLYLKINSSNLGLLESPKLPDSALYKTEDTEEFSAEGINIIPLEPMKKWRFTYEGKMKEFNNRKQLHHVKIDGIWTSDLPLFNFDEDMDPLCMAKSMAYEKWSRTYFESLKASHQTHYEQFGVLQAAITIDKVNYNVELDILRDHSFGMYRDWKQFKRYVLHFFSTEDGNRFA
;
A
#
# COMPACT_ATOMS: atom_id res chain seq x y z
N MET A 1 -22.10 47.59 28.64
CA MET A 1 -21.20 48.29 27.70
C MET A 1 -19.89 47.52 27.66
N LEU A 2 -19.40 47.15 26.47
CA LEU A 2 -18.07 46.55 26.33
C LEU A 2 -17.02 47.59 26.74
N GLY A 3 -16.03 47.18 27.54
CA GLY A 3 -14.90 48.02 27.90
C GLY A 3 -13.93 48.20 26.73
N ILE A 4 -12.93 49.08 26.93
CA ILE A 4 -11.92 49.42 25.92
C ILE A 4 -11.12 48.16 25.50
N THR A 5 -10.83 47.28 26.45
CA THR A 5 -10.10 46.03 26.21
C THR A 5 -10.89 45.07 25.32
N GLU A 6 -12.19 44.93 25.54
CA GLU A 6 -13.07 44.08 24.74
C GLU A 6 -13.22 44.62 23.32
N TRP A 7 -13.31 45.95 23.14
CA TRP A 7 -13.29 46.57 21.82
C TRP A 7 -11.97 46.34 21.08
N PHE A 8 -10.84 46.41 21.79
CA PHE A 8 -9.52 46.15 21.21
C PHE A 8 -9.37 44.68 20.76
N ILE A 9 -9.79 43.73 21.60
CA ILE A 9 -9.80 42.29 21.26
C ILE A 9 -10.69 42.04 20.04
N LEU A 10 -11.87 42.65 20.00
CA LEU A 10 -12.80 42.50 18.88
C LEU A 10 -12.19 43.07 17.58
N ALA A 11 -11.61 44.27 17.63
CA ALA A 11 -11.00 44.91 16.47
C ALA A 11 -9.83 44.10 15.90
N ILE A 12 -8.96 43.55 16.77
CA ILE A 12 -7.87 42.67 16.35
C ILE A 12 -8.42 41.39 15.73
N SER A 13 -9.41 40.76 16.37
CA SER A 13 -10.00 39.51 15.88
C SER A 13 -10.64 39.69 14.50
N VAL A 14 -11.41 40.77 14.30
CA VAL A 14 -12.02 41.11 13.00
C VAL A 14 -10.95 41.41 11.95
N SER A 15 -9.92 42.17 12.30
CA SER A 15 -8.82 42.49 11.39
C SER A 15 -8.06 41.24 10.96
N LEU A 16 -7.79 40.33 11.91
CA LEU A 16 -7.13 39.05 11.65
C LEU A 16 -7.97 38.16 10.75
N ILE A 17 -9.28 38.00 11.03
CA ILE A 17 -10.19 37.22 10.19
C ILE A 17 -10.26 37.79 8.78
N THR A 18 -10.33 39.13 8.66
CA THR A 18 -10.41 39.81 7.36
C THR A 18 -9.12 39.60 6.57
N LEU A 19 -7.96 39.77 7.21
CA LEU A 19 -6.65 39.52 6.60
C LEU A 19 -6.52 38.07 6.12
N VAL A 20 -6.91 37.10 6.95
CA VAL A 20 -6.90 35.67 6.59
C VAL A 20 -7.79 35.42 5.37
N LYS A 21 -9.00 35.99 5.33
CA LYS A 21 -9.91 35.85 4.17
C LYS A 21 -9.36 36.49 2.90
N LEU A 22 -8.65 37.62 3.00
CA LEU A 22 -8.02 38.27 1.84
C LEU A 22 -6.83 37.47 1.30
N ILE A 23 -6.11 36.78 2.18
CA ILE A 23 -4.98 35.92 1.82
C ILE A 23 -5.49 34.59 1.27
N ASP A 24 -6.55 34.00 1.84
CA ASP A 24 -7.08 32.68 1.48
C ASP A 24 -7.82 32.66 0.14
N LYS A 25 -7.06 32.88 -0.94
CA LYS A 25 -7.51 32.70 -2.32
C LYS A 25 -7.68 31.21 -2.59
N ASN A 26 -8.92 30.76 -2.74
CA ASN A 26 -9.25 29.37 -2.98
C ASN A 26 -9.52 29.13 -4.48
N PRO A 27 -8.48 28.83 -5.29
CA PRO A 27 -8.67 28.48 -6.69
C PRO A 27 -9.55 27.22 -6.83
N PRO A 28 -10.32 27.11 -7.93
CA PRO A 28 -11.12 25.92 -8.18
C PRO A 28 -10.22 24.69 -8.35
N PRO A 29 -10.65 23.52 -7.86
CA PRO A 29 -9.89 22.28 -7.98
C PRO A 29 -9.78 21.81 -9.44
N ILE A 30 -8.67 21.16 -9.78
CA ILE A 30 -8.47 20.55 -11.10
C ILE A 30 -9.43 19.36 -11.22
N PHE A 31 -10.21 19.33 -12.31
CA PHE A 31 -11.26 18.33 -12.56
C PHE A 31 -12.32 18.22 -11.44
N GLY A 32 -12.51 19.25 -10.61
CA GLY A 32 -13.44 19.18 -9.49
C GLY A 32 -12.96 18.35 -8.30
N ILE A 33 -11.76 17.76 -8.37
CA ILE A 33 -11.26 16.76 -7.42
C ILE A 33 -9.99 17.25 -6.72
N TYR A 34 -8.98 17.64 -7.51
CA TYR A 34 -7.63 17.89 -6.98
C TYR A 34 -7.51 19.33 -6.51
N GLN A 35 -7.40 19.53 -5.20
CA GLN A 35 -7.22 20.86 -4.62
C GLN A 35 -5.91 21.50 -5.07
N ARG A 36 -5.87 22.83 -5.05
CA ARG A 36 -4.72 23.62 -5.49
C ARG A 36 -4.24 24.50 -4.33
N ALA A 37 -2.98 24.91 -4.40
CA ALA A 37 -2.39 25.77 -3.38
C ALA A 37 -3.23 27.06 -3.23
N ASN A 38 -3.70 27.31 -2.01
CA ASN A 38 -4.36 28.56 -1.63
C ASN A 38 -3.34 29.51 -1.00
N GLY A 39 -3.75 30.74 -0.66
CA GLY A 39 -2.79 31.70 -0.09
C GLY A 39 -2.24 31.34 1.30
N LEU A 40 -2.85 30.36 1.98
CA LEU A 40 -2.36 29.79 3.23
C LEU A 40 -1.47 28.55 3.03
N TYR A 41 -1.21 28.14 1.78
CA TYR A 41 -0.49 26.91 1.47
C TYR A 41 0.84 26.79 2.21
N TRP A 42 1.73 27.78 2.11
CA TRP A 42 3.04 27.71 2.76
C TRP A 42 2.97 27.76 4.29
N LEU A 43 1.97 28.43 4.86
CA LEU A 43 1.72 28.40 6.31
C LEU A 43 1.32 26.99 6.75
N LYS A 44 0.42 26.33 5.99
CA LYS A 44 0.03 24.93 6.21
C LYS A 44 1.24 23.99 6.07
N VAL A 45 2.08 24.18 5.06
CA VAL A 45 3.31 23.40 4.86
C VAL A 45 4.22 23.53 6.06
N ALA A 46 4.53 24.76 6.50
CA ALA A 46 5.42 24.99 7.64
C ALA A 46 4.89 24.34 8.92
N PHE A 47 3.59 24.50 9.20
CA PHE A 47 2.94 23.87 10.34
C PHE A 47 3.02 22.34 10.30
N MET A 48 2.60 21.72 9.19
CA MET A 48 2.64 20.25 9.10
C MET A 48 4.04 19.69 9.08
N TYR A 49 4.99 20.38 8.43
CA TYR A 49 6.38 19.96 8.41
C TYR A 49 6.95 19.89 9.82
N LEU A 50 6.67 20.90 10.66
CA LEU A 50 7.08 20.89 12.07
C LEU A 50 6.45 19.70 12.81
N VAL A 51 5.13 19.50 12.69
CA VAL A 51 4.41 18.41 13.36
C VAL A 51 4.97 17.04 12.95
N LEU A 52 5.15 16.81 11.65
CA LEU A 52 5.65 15.55 11.10
C LEU A 52 7.11 15.30 11.44
N SER A 53 7.96 16.34 11.41
CA SER A 53 9.37 16.24 11.80
C SER A 53 9.51 15.87 13.29
N LEU A 54 8.72 16.50 14.16
CA LEU A 54 8.68 16.16 15.59
C LEU A 54 8.19 14.73 15.82
N ARG A 55 7.17 14.28 15.06
CA ARG A 55 6.70 12.88 15.09
C ARG A 55 7.82 11.92 14.69
N LYS A 56 8.54 12.20 13.59
CA LYS A 56 9.64 11.36 13.09
C LYS A 56 10.75 11.20 14.12
N VAL A 57 11.17 12.30 14.77
CA VAL A 57 12.17 12.28 15.86
C VAL A 57 11.69 11.46 17.07
N LYS A 58 10.39 11.50 17.38
CA LYS A 58 9.81 10.70 18.46
C LYS A 58 9.79 9.21 18.13
N SER A 59 9.43 8.84 16.89
CA SER A 59 9.38 7.44 16.44
C SER A 59 10.75 6.79 16.35
N ALA A 60 11.78 7.52 15.93
CA ALA A 60 13.16 7.02 15.84
C ALA A 60 13.74 6.50 17.18
N LYS A 61 13.09 6.78 18.31
CA LYS A 61 13.48 6.29 19.64
C LYS A 61 12.83 4.95 20.01
N LYS A 62 12.01 4.35 19.14
CA LYS A 62 11.10 3.25 19.47
C LYS A 62 11.39 1.94 18.71
N GLU A 63 12.62 1.70 18.27
CA GLU A 63 12.98 0.43 17.62
C GLU A 63 13.01 -0.73 18.64
N GLU A 64 11.88 -1.41 18.80
CA GLU A 64 11.80 -2.69 19.49
C GLU A 64 11.65 -3.83 18.49
N LYS A 65 12.57 -4.79 18.54
CA LYS A 65 12.60 -6.00 17.70
C LYS A 65 11.29 -6.82 17.77
N SER A 66 10.51 -6.68 18.83
CA SER A 66 9.18 -7.30 19.00
C SER A 66 8.16 -6.76 18.00
N PHE A 67 8.20 -5.46 17.69
CA PHE A 67 7.23 -4.78 16.82
C PHE A 67 7.19 -5.39 15.42
N TYR A 68 8.35 -5.62 14.80
CA TYR A 68 8.41 -6.19 13.46
C TYR A 68 7.88 -7.63 13.40
N SER A 69 8.11 -8.41 14.46
CA SER A 69 7.57 -9.76 14.54
C SER A 69 6.04 -9.76 14.64
N ASP A 70 5.44 -8.71 15.16
CA ASP A 70 3.99 -8.61 15.34
C ASP A 70 3.32 -8.16 14.04
N ILE A 71 3.89 -7.16 13.34
CA ILE A 71 3.30 -6.63 12.09
C ILE A 71 3.52 -7.54 10.87
N GLU A 72 4.37 -8.57 10.95
CA GLU A 72 4.58 -9.55 9.87
C GLU A 72 3.54 -10.67 9.87
N ARG A 73 2.84 -10.84 11.00
CA ARG A 73 1.81 -11.87 11.13
C ARG A 73 0.50 -11.38 10.52
N PRO A 74 -0.42 -12.28 10.19
CA PRO A 74 -1.77 -11.89 9.84
C PRO A 74 -2.43 -11.10 10.99
N GLN A 75 -2.98 -9.93 10.67
CA GLN A 75 -3.50 -8.95 11.63
C GLN A 75 -5.00 -9.13 11.86
N LYS A 76 -5.44 -9.12 13.12
CA LYS A 76 -6.87 -9.24 13.43
C LYS A 76 -7.69 -8.17 12.70
N LEU A 77 -8.66 -8.62 11.91
CA LEU A 77 -9.54 -7.73 11.17
C LEU A 77 -10.41 -6.90 12.13
N SER A 78 -10.57 -5.62 11.82
CA SER A 78 -11.43 -4.73 12.58
C SER A 78 -12.92 -5.11 12.45
N LEU A 79 -13.77 -4.48 13.27
CA LEU A 79 -15.22 -4.66 13.17
C LEU A 79 -15.85 -4.00 11.93
N HIS A 80 -15.10 -3.21 11.16
CA HIS A 80 -15.63 -2.57 9.96
C HIS A 80 -15.86 -3.60 8.85
N GLU A 81 -16.93 -3.45 8.07
CA GLU A 81 -17.23 -4.30 6.89
C GLU A 81 -16.11 -4.34 5.85
N LYS A 82 -15.34 -3.25 5.72
CA LYS A 82 -14.24 -3.09 4.76
C LYS A 82 -12.88 -3.18 5.44
N ALA A 83 -12.81 -3.85 6.60
CA ALA A 83 -11.54 -4.20 7.23
C ALA A 83 -10.62 -4.88 6.22
N ILE A 84 -9.31 -4.67 6.39
CA ILE A 84 -8.33 -5.21 5.46
C ILE A 84 -7.06 -5.63 6.19
N ASP A 85 -6.51 -6.70 5.69
CA ASP A 85 -5.16 -7.14 5.98
C ASP A 85 -4.59 -7.81 4.72
N ALA A 86 -3.61 -7.17 4.09
CA ALA A 86 -3.19 -7.48 2.73
C ALA A 86 -1.69 -7.71 2.61
N VAL A 87 -1.31 -8.77 1.91
CA VAL A 87 0.07 -9.03 1.49
C VAL A 87 0.12 -9.08 -0.02
N TYR A 88 1.15 -8.47 -0.58
CA TYR A 88 1.39 -8.39 -2.02
C TYR A 88 2.85 -8.68 -2.31
N LEU A 89 3.10 -9.43 -3.38
CA LEU A 89 4.43 -9.65 -3.93
C LEU A 89 4.39 -9.32 -5.42
N THR A 90 5.29 -8.45 -5.87
CA THR A 90 5.36 -8.08 -7.29
C THR A 90 6.78 -7.81 -7.74
N GLY A 91 7.06 -8.16 -8.99
CA GLY A 91 8.32 -7.83 -9.65
C GLY A 91 8.66 -8.84 -10.73
N GLY A 92 9.92 -8.85 -11.13
CA GLY A 92 10.36 -9.58 -12.30
C GLY A 92 11.87 -9.67 -12.41
N ASN A 93 12.35 -10.07 -13.57
CA ASN A 93 13.78 -10.11 -13.87
C ASN A 93 14.09 -9.56 -15.26
N LYS A 94 15.38 -9.42 -15.56
CA LYS A 94 15.87 -8.97 -16.87
C LYS A 94 15.53 -9.90 -18.04
N TYR A 95 15.11 -11.14 -17.78
CA TYR A 95 14.73 -12.12 -18.80
C TYR A 95 13.27 -11.96 -19.26
N GLY A 96 12.52 -11.03 -18.64
CA GLY A 96 11.13 -10.76 -18.96
C GLY A 96 10.14 -11.68 -18.25
N ASP A 97 10.59 -12.42 -17.23
CA ASP A 97 9.72 -13.14 -16.30
C ASP A 97 9.12 -12.15 -15.29
N TYR A 98 7.87 -12.40 -14.91
CA TYR A 98 7.12 -11.50 -14.03
C TYR A 98 6.14 -12.29 -13.16
N LEU A 99 6.02 -11.85 -11.90
CA LEU A 99 5.04 -12.35 -10.94
C LEU A 99 4.38 -11.15 -10.26
N ALA A 100 3.06 -11.21 -10.14
CA ALA A 100 2.32 -10.35 -9.21
C ALA A 100 1.24 -11.17 -8.53
N VAL A 101 1.29 -11.23 -7.20
CA VAL A 101 0.32 -11.97 -6.39
C VAL A 101 -0.08 -11.13 -5.20
N GLY A 102 -1.38 -10.99 -4.99
CA GLY A 102 -1.93 -10.27 -3.85
C GLY A 102 -3.01 -11.07 -3.17
N THR A 103 -3.05 -10.98 -1.84
CA THR A 103 -4.16 -11.46 -1.02
C THR A 103 -4.50 -10.40 0.01
N ALA A 104 -5.74 -9.92 -0.01
CA ALA A 104 -6.26 -9.01 1.01
C ALA A 104 -7.43 -9.69 1.73
N ARG A 105 -7.18 -10.10 2.97
CA ARG A 105 -8.18 -10.73 3.84
C ARG A 105 -9.28 -9.73 4.16
N ARG A 106 -10.52 -10.17 3.99
CA ARG A 106 -11.75 -9.45 4.32
C ARG A 106 -12.59 -10.31 5.26
N LYS A 107 -13.73 -9.75 5.67
CA LYS A 107 -14.73 -10.47 6.46
C LYS A 107 -15.43 -11.55 5.64
N ASN A 108 -16.09 -12.48 6.32
CA ASN A 108 -16.95 -13.51 5.71
C ASN A 108 -16.18 -14.41 4.72
N LEU A 109 -14.97 -14.83 5.12
CA LEU A 109 -14.10 -15.71 4.32
C LEU A 109 -13.65 -15.14 2.97
N LEU A 110 -13.98 -13.89 2.67
CA LEU A 110 -13.60 -13.22 1.44
C LEU A 110 -12.12 -12.84 1.48
N VAL A 111 -11.45 -13.05 0.36
CA VAL A 111 -10.10 -12.55 0.08
C VAL A 111 -10.15 -11.83 -1.26
N ASP A 112 -9.85 -10.53 -1.29
CA ASP A 112 -9.56 -9.86 -2.55
C ASP A 112 -8.18 -10.36 -3.00
N GLY A 113 -8.12 -11.23 -4.00
CA GLY A 113 -6.88 -11.87 -4.41
C GLY A 113 -6.75 -12.05 -5.90
N PHE A 114 -5.50 -12.12 -6.35
CA PHE A 114 -5.15 -12.30 -7.75
C PHE A 114 -3.74 -12.87 -7.88
N LEU A 115 -3.48 -13.50 -9.03
CA LEU A 115 -2.16 -13.97 -9.42
C LEU A 115 -1.98 -13.74 -10.92
N TYR A 116 -0.89 -13.07 -11.27
CA TYR A 116 -0.36 -12.91 -12.62
C TYR A 116 1.00 -13.58 -12.68
N LEU A 117 1.22 -14.37 -13.72
CA LEU A 117 2.49 -15.05 -13.96
C LEU A 117 2.87 -14.93 -15.43
N LYS A 118 4.11 -14.54 -15.70
CA LYS A 118 4.70 -14.62 -17.03
C LYS A 118 6.06 -15.29 -16.90
N ILE A 119 6.24 -16.39 -17.61
CA ILE A 119 7.53 -17.05 -17.78
C ILE A 119 7.89 -16.92 -19.25
N ASN A 120 8.86 -16.07 -19.56
CA ASN A 120 9.18 -15.69 -20.93
C ASN A 120 9.56 -16.90 -21.78
N SER A 121 10.34 -17.82 -21.21
CA SER A 121 10.76 -19.07 -21.89
C SER A 121 9.62 -20.07 -22.13
N SER A 122 8.45 -19.90 -21.51
CA SER A 122 7.28 -20.77 -21.75
C SER A 122 6.56 -20.44 -23.07
N ASN A 123 6.75 -19.23 -23.61
CA ASN A 123 6.04 -18.71 -24.79
C ASN A 123 4.51 -18.66 -24.69
N LEU A 124 3.92 -18.83 -23.49
CA LEU A 124 2.47 -18.76 -23.26
C LEU A 124 1.96 -17.31 -23.08
N GLY A 125 2.87 -16.35 -22.94
CA GLY A 125 2.52 -14.97 -22.60
C GLY A 125 2.13 -14.84 -21.12
N LEU A 126 1.19 -13.93 -20.83
CA LEU A 126 0.70 -13.68 -19.47
C LEU A 126 -0.37 -14.71 -19.08
N LEU A 127 -0.18 -15.34 -17.93
CA LEU A 127 -1.16 -16.18 -17.27
C LEU A 127 -1.83 -15.42 -16.12
N GLU A 128 -3.12 -15.62 -15.97
CA GLU A 128 -3.97 -14.99 -14.96
C GLU A 128 -4.68 -16.05 -14.10
N SER A 129 -4.95 -15.75 -12.84
CA SER A 129 -5.85 -16.57 -12.02
C SER A 129 -7.25 -16.68 -12.67
N PRO A 130 -7.98 -17.79 -12.49
CA PRO A 130 -9.18 -18.09 -13.28
C PRO A 130 -10.28 -17.04 -13.18
N LYS A 131 -10.44 -16.44 -12.00
CA LYS A 131 -11.54 -15.52 -11.70
C LYS A 131 -11.36 -14.11 -12.24
N LEU A 132 -10.14 -13.72 -12.61
CA LEU A 132 -9.88 -12.37 -13.13
C LEU A 132 -10.81 -12.03 -14.32
N PRO A 133 -11.34 -10.81 -14.43
CA PRO A 133 -11.01 -9.63 -13.65
C PRO A 133 -11.69 -9.57 -12.27
N ASP A 134 -12.50 -10.56 -11.89
CA ASP A 134 -13.02 -10.66 -10.52
C ASP A 134 -11.90 -11.12 -9.57
N SER A 135 -11.69 -10.36 -8.50
CA SER A 135 -10.71 -10.64 -7.46
C SER A 135 -11.31 -11.31 -6.23
N ALA A 136 -12.61 -11.63 -6.21
CA ALA A 136 -13.26 -12.26 -5.07
C ALA A 136 -12.89 -13.76 -4.97
N LEU A 137 -11.91 -14.06 -4.12
CA LEU A 137 -11.55 -15.41 -3.71
C LEU A 137 -12.18 -15.75 -2.35
N TYR A 138 -12.35 -17.03 -2.07
CA TYR A 138 -12.93 -17.49 -0.81
C TYR A 138 -12.05 -18.51 -0.11
N LYS A 139 -11.96 -18.37 1.21
CA LYS A 139 -11.43 -19.40 2.10
C LYS A 139 -12.47 -20.47 2.36
N THR A 140 -11.99 -21.67 2.65
CA THR A 140 -12.84 -22.78 3.12
C THR A 140 -13.13 -22.68 4.61
N GLU A 141 -12.19 -22.14 5.39
CA GLU A 141 -12.25 -22.03 6.84
C GLU A 141 -11.84 -20.63 7.30
N ASP A 142 -12.33 -20.22 8.48
CA ASP A 142 -11.99 -18.93 9.08
C ASP A 142 -10.62 -19.01 9.77
N THR A 143 -9.57 -19.15 8.96
CA THR A 143 -8.18 -19.17 9.43
C THR A 143 -7.54 -17.79 9.29
N GLU A 144 -6.65 -17.47 10.22
CA GLU A 144 -5.86 -16.26 10.15
C GLU A 144 -4.67 -16.41 9.18
N GLU A 145 -4.89 -16.80 7.93
CA GLU A 145 -3.83 -17.03 6.93
C GLU A 145 -3.98 -16.13 5.70
N PHE A 146 -2.89 -15.89 4.97
CA PHE A 146 -2.93 -15.25 3.64
C PHE A 146 -3.06 -16.32 2.55
N SER A 147 -4.17 -17.05 2.60
CA SER A 147 -4.46 -18.18 1.72
C SER A 147 -5.88 -18.09 1.15
N ALA A 148 -6.04 -18.42 -0.14
CA ALA A 148 -7.32 -18.62 -0.80
C ALA A 148 -7.11 -19.26 -2.19
N GLU A 149 -7.97 -20.21 -2.56
CA GLU A 149 -8.06 -20.77 -3.92
C GLU A 149 -6.71 -21.16 -4.55
N GLY A 150 -5.89 -21.86 -3.77
CA GLY A 150 -4.57 -22.36 -4.17
C GLY A 150 -3.42 -21.42 -3.86
N ILE A 151 -3.66 -20.12 -3.66
CA ILE A 151 -2.65 -19.16 -3.20
C ILE A 151 -2.41 -19.36 -1.71
N ASN A 152 -1.14 -19.38 -1.30
CA ASN A 152 -0.73 -19.33 0.10
C ASN A 152 0.56 -18.53 0.26
N ILE A 153 0.56 -17.56 1.17
CA ILE A 153 1.69 -16.68 1.47
C ILE A 153 1.91 -16.72 2.99
N ILE A 154 3.09 -17.18 3.43
CA ILE A 154 3.37 -17.34 4.86
C ILE A 154 4.71 -16.70 5.25
N PRO A 155 4.76 -15.96 6.36
CA PRO A 155 6.04 -15.55 6.94
C PRO A 155 6.73 -16.78 7.54
N LEU A 156 8.00 -17.00 7.17
CA LEU A 156 8.86 -18.02 7.77
C LEU A 156 9.78 -17.42 8.82
N GLU A 157 10.37 -16.27 8.50
CA GLU A 157 11.22 -15.49 9.39
C GLU A 157 10.85 -14.00 9.22
N PRO A 158 10.38 -13.31 10.28
CA PRO A 158 9.94 -11.92 10.18
C PRO A 158 10.97 -11.02 9.49
N MET A 159 10.52 -10.22 8.53
CA MET A 159 11.33 -9.26 7.73
C MET A 159 12.45 -9.89 6.90
N LYS A 160 12.56 -11.22 6.86
CA LYS A 160 13.68 -11.91 6.21
C LYS A 160 13.24 -12.93 5.19
N LYS A 161 12.20 -13.70 5.50
CA LYS A 161 11.88 -14.89 4.73
C LYS A 161 10.39 -15.16 4.70
N TRP A 162 9.87 -15.31 3.49
CA TRP A 162 8.48 -15.65 3.22
C TRP A 162 8.42 -16.81 2.24
N ARG A 163 7.42 -17.68 2.39
CA ARG A 163 7.12 -18.71 1.40
C ARG A 163 5.85 -18.33 0.66
N PHE A 164 5.92 -18.39 -0.66
CA PHE A 164 4.78 -18.27 -1.55
C PHE A 164 4.57 -19.60 -2.27
N THR A 165 3.36 -20.14 -2.19
CA THR A 165 2.98 -21.30 -2.98
C THR A 165 1.68 -21.05 -3.73
N TYR A 166 1.58 -21.66 -4.90
CA TYR A 166 0.34 -21.72 -5.66
C TYR A 166 0.16 -23.12 -6.24
N GLU A 167 -1.06 -23.66 -6.19
CA GLU A 167 -1.41 -24.84 -6.99
C GLU A 167 -2.84 -24.69 -7.51
N GLY A 168 -2.99 -24.67 -8.83
CA GLY A 168 -4.29 -24.42 -9.44
C GLY A 168 -4.25 -24.38 -10.96
N LYS A 169 -5.31 -23.83 -11.55
CA LYS A 169 -5.36 -23.55 -12.98
C LYS A 169 -5.13 -22.07 -13.21
N MET A 170 -4.41 -21.70 -14.25
CA MET A 170 -4.33 -20.32 -14.74
C MET A 170 -4.74 -20.27 -16.20
N LYS A 171 -5.30 -19.14 -16.63
CA LYS A 171 -5.72 -18.92 -18.02
C LYS A 171 -4.76 -18.01 -18.75
N GLU A 172 -4.60 -18.20 -20.06
CA GLU A 172 -3.87 -17.24 -20.88
C GLU A 172 -4.66 -15.93 -21.01
N PHE A 173 -3.97 -14.79 -20.93
CA PHE A 173 -4.57 -13.48 -21.13
C PHE A 173 -5.12 -13.32 -22.55
N ASN A 174 -4.35 -13.73 -23.55
CA ASN A 174 -4.70 -13.61 -24.98
C ASN A 174 -5.75 -14.64 -25.41
N ASN A 175 -5.83 -15.78 -24.73
CA ASN A 175 -6.80 -16.84 -25.01
C ASN A 175 -7.39 -17.42 -23.71
N ARG A 176 -8.39 -16.72 -23.16
CA ARG A 176 -9.00 -17.05 -21.86
C ARG A 176 -9.67 -18.43 -21.76
N LYS A 177 -9.83 -19.16 -22.88
CA LYS A 177 -10.33 -20.55 -22.90
C LYS A 177 -9.23 -21.57 -22.62
N GLN A 178 -7.99 -21.21 -22.90
CA GLN A 178 -6.83 -22.06 -22.65
C GLN A 178 -6.47 -21.99 -21.16
N LEU A 179 -6.43 -23.15 -20.52
CA LEU A 179 -6.10 -23.30 -19.10
C LEU A 179 -4.86 -24.19 -18.96
N HIS A 180 -3.96 -23.77 -18.09
CA HIS A 180 -2.76 -24.51 -17.73
C HIS A 180 -2.82 -24.87 -16.27
N HIS A 181 -2.40 -26.08 -15.92
CA HIS A 181 -2.17 -26.42 -14.54
C HIS A 181 -0.82 -25.86 -14.10
N VAL A 182 -0.84 -24.99 -13.09
CA VAL A 182 0.32 -24.28 -12.59
C VAL A 182 0.55 -24.63 -11.13
N LYS A 183 1.80 -24.96 -10.82
CA LYS A 183 2.31 -25.12 -9.45
C LYS A 183 3.50 -24.18 -9.25
N ILE A 184 3.51 -23.47 -8.13
CA ILE A 184 4.60 -22.58 -7.72
C ILE A 184 4.99 -22.93 -6.30
N ASP A 185 6.28 -23.10 -6.05
CA ASP A 185 6.86 -23.13 -4.72
C ASP A 185 8.06 -22.18 -4.69
N GLY A 186 7.93 -21.09 -3.94
CA GLY A 186 8.90 -20.03 -3.93
C GLY A 186 9.25 -19.56 -2.53
N ILE A 187 10.52 -19.20 -2.35
CA ILE A 187 11.06 -18.63 -1.12
C ILE A 187 11.55 -17.22 -1.44
N TRP A 188 10.88 -16.24 -0.86
CA TRP A 188 11.30 -14.85 -0.89
C TRP A 188 12.23 -14.57 0.29
N THR A 189 13.36 -13.91 0.02
CA THR A 189 14.35 -13.53 1.02
C THR A 189 14.80 -12.09 0.87
N SER A 190 15.12 -11.45 1.99
CA SER A 190 15.69 -10.10 1.99
C SER A 190 16.60 -9.85 3.19
N ASP A 191 17.71 -9.17 2.94
CA ASP A 191 18.55 -8.51 3.95
C ASP A 191 18.52 -6.98 3.78
N LEU A 192 17.61 -6.46 2.95
CA LEU A 192 17.46 -5.03 2.72
C LEU A 192 16.63 -4.37 3.83
N PRO A 193 16.87 -3.07 4.10
CA PRO A 193 15.99 -2.31 4.98
C PRO A 193 14.56 -2.29 4.44
N LEU A 194 13.60 -2.31 5.37
CA LEU A 194 12.20 -2.06 5.06
C LEU A 194 11.97 -0.54 4.95
N PHE A 195 10.96 -0.16 4.17
CA PHE A 195 10.43 1.19 4.13
C PHE A 195 9.06 1.21 4.82
N ASN A 196 8.98 1.84 5.99
CA ASN A 196 7.77 1.97 6.78
C ASN A 196 7.10 3.32 6.50
N PHE A 197 5.90 3.32 5.92
CA PHE A 197 5.21 4.55 5.56
C PHE A 197 4.79 5.40 6.77
N ASP A 198 4.78 4.84 7.98
CA ASP A 198 4.52 5.61 9.20
C ASP A 198 5.72 6.41 9.71
N GLU A 199 6.94 6.04 9.29
CA GLU A 199 8.20 6.48 9.90
C GLU A 199 9.16 7.09 8.87
N ASP A 200 9.25 6.49 7.70
CA ASP A 200 10.30 6.78 6.72
C ASP A 200 9.92 7.84 5.70
N MET A 201 8.62 8.12 5.54
CA MET A 201 8.14 9.16 4.63
C MET A 201 8.83 10.51 4.88
N ASP A 202 9.12 11.22 3.79
CA ASP A 202 9.70 12.56 3.86
C ASP A 202 8.67 13.56 4.43
N PRO A 203 8.96 14.20 5.58
CA PRO A 203 8.02 15.12 6.22
C PRO A 203 7.63 16.31 5.34
N LEU A 204 8.53 16.79 4.48
CA LEU A 204 8.28 17.95 3.63
C LEU A 204 7.32 17.61 2.49
N CYS A 205 7.53 16.48 1.82
CA CYS A 205 6.62 15.95 0.79
C CYS A 205 5.22 15.72 1.37
N MET A 206 5.12 15.10 2.56
CA MET A 206 3.84 14.90 3.22
C MET A 206 3.17 16.22 3.61
N ALA A 207 3.92 17.17 4.17
CA ALA A 207 3.39 18.49 4.51
C ALA A 207 2.87 19.25 3.27
N LYS A 208 3.60 19.20 2.15
CA LYS A 208 3.17 19.77 0.86
C LYS A 208 1.88 19.14 0.35
N SER A 209 1.76 17.82 0.40
CA SER A 209 0.55 17.10 -0.01
C SER A 209 -0.66 17.46 0.86
N MET A 210 -0.50 17.48 2.18
CA MET A 210 -1.57 17.84 3.11
C MET A 210 -1.97 19.32 3.02
N ALA A 211 -1.05 20.22 2.64
CA ALA A 211 -1.32 21.65 2.55
C ALA A 211 -2.21 22.04 1.36
N TYR A 212 -2.32 21.19 0.33
CA TYR A 212 -3.28 21.39 -0.76
C TYR A 212 -4.73 21.27 -0.27
N GLU A 213 -4.98 20.46 0.75
CA GLU A 213 -6.33 20.18 1.22
C GLU A 213 -6.95 21.32 2.03
N LYS A 214 -8.29 21.33 2.05
CA LYS A 214 -9.06 22.23 2.91
C LYS A 214 -9.08 21.66 4.33
N TRP A 215 -8.31 22.27 5.20
CA TRP A 215 -8.23 21.85 6.59
C TRP A 215 -9.54 22.13 7.32
N SER A 216 -10.05 21.09 7.94
CA SER A 216 -11.23 21.10 8.78
C SER A 216 -11.09 19.98 9.80
N ARG A 217 -11.88 20.03 10.87
CA ARG A 217 -11.94 18.92 11.82
C ARG A 217 -12.27 17.60 11.12
N THR A 218 -13.27 17.61 10.23
CA THR A 218 -13.69 16.44 9.45
C THR A 218 -12.58 15.89 8.56
N TYR A 219 -11.75 16.75 7.96
CA TYR A 219 -10.59 16.32 7.17
C TYR A 219 -9.61 15.50 8.03
N PHE A 220 -9.22 16.02 9.20
CA PHE A 220 -8.29 15.32 10.08
C PHE A 220 -8.90 14.06 10.73
N GLU A 221 -10.19 14.06 11.03
CA GLU A 221 -10.92 12.86 11.48
C GLU A 221 -10.93 11.79 10.39
N SER A 222 -11.13 12.17 9.12
CA SER A 222 -11.09 11.26 7.98
C SER A 222 -9.69 10.70 7.74
N LEU A 223 -8.63 11.52 7.85
CA LEU A 223 -7.25 11.06 7.78
C LEU A 223 -6.94 10.03 8.88
N LYS A 224 -7.36 10.32 10.12
CA LYS A 224 -7.17 9.39 11.24
C LYS A 224 -7.92 8.08 11.02
N ALA A 225 -9.14 8.14 10.51
CA ALA A 225 -9.94 6.95 10.23
C ALA A 225 -9.38 6.11 9.08
N SER A 226 -8.80 6.77 8.06
CA SER A 226 -8.24 6.12 6.87
C SER A 226 -6.79 5.63 7.07
N HIS A 227 -6.21 5.85 8.26
CA HIS A 227 -4.86 5.41 8.56
C HIS A 227 -4.75 3.89 8.44
N GLN A 228 -3.68 3.47 7.77
CA GLN A 228 -3.30 2.08 7.55
C GLN A 228 -1.81 2.00 7.86
N THR A 229 -1.40 0.90 8.48
CA THR A 229 0.01 0.53 8.57
C THR A 229 0.37 -0.14 7.26
N HIS A 230 1.46 0.32 6.65
CA HIS A 230 1.95 -0.16 5.37
C HIS A 230 3.46 -0.07 5.37
N TYR A 231 4.10 -1.16 4.96
CA TYR A 231 5.52 -1.18 4.74
C TYR A 231 5.86 -2.06 3.55
N GLU A 232 7.00 -1.73 2.96
CA GLU A 232 7.49 -2.32 1.72
C GLU A 232 8.92 -2.79 1.93
N GLN A 233 9.28 -3.91 1.30
CA GLN A 233 10.62 -4.44 1.37
C GLN A 233 10.95 -5.14 0.07
N PHE A 234 12.06 -4.74 -0.54
CA PHE A 234 12.60 -5.44 -1.69
C PHE A 234 13.35 -6.70 -1.26
N GLY A 235 13.30 -7.74 -2.10
CA GLY A 235 13.99 -9.00 -1.89
C GLY A 235 14.08 -9.80 -3.17
N VAL A 236 14.54 -11.04 -3.03
CA VAL A 236 14.68 -11.98 -4.14
C VAL A 236 13.77 -13.18 -3.89
N LEU A 237 12.93 -13.51 -4.87
CA LEU A 237 12.13 -14.73 -4.88
C LEU A 237 12.82 -15.78 -5.76
N GLN A 238 13.22 -16.89 -5.14
CA GLN A 238 13.62 -18.09 -5.86
C GLN A 238 12.41 -19.03 -5.93
N ALA A 239 11.95 -19.33 -7.14
CA ALA A 239 10.73 -20.11 -7.34
C ALA A 239 10.92 -21.27 -8.32
N ALA A 240 10.47 -22.46 -7.90
CA ALA A 240 10.25 -23.60 -8.76
C ALA A 240 8.80 -23.57 -9.27
N ILE A 241 8.64 -23.50 -10.59
CA ILE A 241 7.36 -23.32 -11.27
C ILE A 241 7.15 -24.47 -12.24
N THR A 242 6.01 -25.15 -12.15
CA THR A 242 5.59 -26.18 -13.10
C THR A 242 4.37 -25.70 -13.86
N ILE A 243 4.42 -25.70 -15.19
CA ILE A 243 3.28 -25.41 -16.08
C ILE A 243 3.07 -26.62 -16.98
N ASP A 244 1.92 -27.29 -16.87
CA ASP A 244 1.57 -28.49 -17.65
C ASP A 244 2.68 -29.55 -17.71
N LYS A 245 3.37 -29.77 -16.57
CA LYS A 245 4.49 -30.70 -16.37
C LYS A 245 5.86 -30.19 -16.84
N VAL A 246 5.96 -29.00 -17.42
CA VAL A 246 7.26 -28.37 -17.74
C VAL A 246 7.72 -27.54 -16.56
N ASN A 247 8.96 -27.76 -16.12
CA ASN A 247 9.54 -27.08 -14.97
C ASN A 247 10.40 -25.89 -15.38
N TYR A 248 10.26 -24.80 -14.62
CA TYR A 248 11.00 -23.56 -14.74
C TYR A 248 11.50 -23.17 -13.35
N ASN A 249 12.80 -22.90 -13.23
CA ASN A 249 13.35 -22.29 -12.03
C ASN A 249 13.66 -20.85 -12.35
N VAL A 250 13.07 -19.93 -11.60
CA VAL A 250 13.25 -18.49 -11.79
C VAL A 250 13.73 -17.82 -10.52
N GLU A 251 14.52 -16.78 -10.73
CA GLU A 251 14.90 -15.82 -9.72
C GLU A 251 14.31 -14.47 -10.14
N LEU A 252 13.56 -13.83 -9.23
CA LEU A 252 12.85 -12.59 -9.48
C LEU A 252 13.21 -11.56 -8.41
N ASP A 253 13.49 -10.32 -8.82
CA ASP A 253 13.54 -9.18 -7.90
C ASP A 253 12.09 -8.80 -7.57
N ILE A 254 11.70 -9.03 -6.31
CA ILE A 254 10.32 -8.88 -5.84
C ILE A 254 10.28 -7.85 -4.71
N LEU A 255 9.41 -6.86 -4.87
CA LEU A 255 8.90 -6.08 -3.76
C LEU A 255 7.82 -6.89 -3.05
N ARG A 256 7.92 -6.98 -1.74
CA ARG A 256 6.83 -7.41 -0.87
C ARG A 256 6.25 -6.19 -0.15
N ASP A 257 4.93 -6.07 -0.16
CA ASP A 257 4.22 -5.18 0.75
C ASP A 257 3.32 -5.94 1.70
N HIS A 258 3.16 -5.38 2.89
CA HIS A 258 2.12 -5.78 3.82
C HIS A 258 1.43 -4.54 4.35
N SER A 259 0.10 -4.54 4.23
CA SER A 259 -0.73 -3.40 4.54
C SER A 259 -2.01 -3.79 5.25
N PHE A 260 -2.30 -3.17 6.38
CA PHE A 260 -3.49 -3.46 7.17
C PHE A 260 -4.05 -2.22 7.85
N GLY A 261 -5.33 -2.25 8.19
CA GLY A 261 -5.94 -1.14 8.89
C GLY A 261 -7.42 -1.32 9.16
N MET A 262 -8.02 -0.29 9.75
CA MET A 262 -9.42 -0.31 10.17
C MET A 262 -10.35 -0.54 8.98
N TYR A 263 -10.10 0.13 7.86
CA TYR A 263 -10.78 -0.13 6.59
C TYR A 263 -9.96 0.36 5.39
N ARG A 264 -10.26 -0.21 4.21
CA ARG A 264 -9.77 0.28 2.91
C ARG A 264 -10.87 0.21 1.88
N ASP A 265 -11.10 1.32 1.17
CA ASP A 265 -12.02 1.42 0.04
C ASP A 265 -11.31 2.00 -1.18
N TRP A 266 -11.14 1.16 -2.21
CA TRP A 266 -10.50 1.57 -3.46
C TRP A 266 -11.22 2.73 -4.16
N LYS A 267 -12.52 2.96 -3.88
CA LYS A 267 -13.29 4.09 -4.44
C LYS A 267 -12.80 5.46 -3.95
N GLN A 268 -11.99 5.50 -2.89
CA GLN A 268 -11.35 6.72 -2.40
C GLN A 268 -10.24 7.20 -3.36
N PHE A 269 -9.55 6.28 -4.03
CA PHE A 269 -8.53 6.63 -5.02
C PHE A 269 -9.21 6.96 -6.35
N LYS A 270 -9.01 8.20 -6.83
CA LYS A 270 -9.53 8.60 -8.16
C LYS A 270 -8.63 8.16 -9.29
N ARG A 271 -7.32 8.10 -9.03
CA ARG A 271 -6.26 7.59 -9.89
C ARG A 271 -5.18 7.04 -8.99
N TYR A 272 -4.60 5.92 -9.39
CA TYR A 272 -3.54 5.26 -8.66
C TYR A 272 -2.59 4.60 -9.64
N VAL A 273 -1.30 4.79 -9.43
CA VAL A 273 -0.24 4.19 -10.21
C VAL A 273 0.87 3.81 -9.25
N LEU A 274 1.36 2.59 -9.37
CA LEU A 274 2.52 2.07 -8.65
C LEU A 274 3.61 1.77 -9.67
N HIS A 275 4.84 2.14 -9.35
CA HIS A 275 6.00 1.78 -10.15
C HIS A 275 7.01 1.13 -9.23
N PHE A 276 7.35 -0.12 -9.52
CA PHE A 276 8.41 -0.83 -8.84
C PHE A 276 9.41 -1.25 -9.89
N PHE A 277 10.67 -0.86 -9.73
CA PHE A 277 11.72 -1.26 -10.65
C PHE A 277 13.06 -1.41 -9.96
N SER A 278 13.81 -2.39 -10.43
CA SER A 278 15.20 -2.63 -10.07
C SER A 278 16.08 -2.34 -11.29
N THR A 279 17.24 -1.75 -11.06
CA THR A 279 18.23 -1.47 -12.10
C THR A 279 19.33 -2.54 -12.09
N GLU A 280 20.09 -2.65 -13.18
CA GLU A 280 21.17 -3.65 -13.31
C GLU A 280 22.29 -3.47 -12.28
N ASP A 281 22.50 -2.24 -11.79
CA ASP A 281 23.47 -1.92 -10.74
C ASP A 281 22.95 -2.18 -9.32
N GLY A 282 21.72 -2.72 -9.19
CA GLY A 282 21.13 -3.13 -7.92
C GLY A 282 20.35 -2.04 -7.18
N ASN A 283 20.18 -0.84 -7.76
CA ASN A 283 19.26 0.15 -7.19
C ASN A 283 17.80 -0.31 -7.34
N ARG A 284 16.98 0.03 -6.36
CA ARG A 284 15.57 -0.39 -6.29
C ARG A 284 14.70 0.81 -5.94
N PHE A 285 13.57 0.95 -6.64
CA PHE A 285 12.69 2.11 -6.57
C PHE A 285 11.24 1.66 -6.41
N ALA A 286 10.55 2.25 -5.45
CA ALA A 286 9.14 2.08 -5.16
C ALA A 286 8.48 3.47 -4.97
#